data_AF-A0A1H4LH18-F1
#
_entry.id   AF-A0A1H4LH18-F1
#
_cell.length_a   1.000
_cell.length_b   1.000
_cell.length_c   1.000
_cell.angle_alpha   90.00
_cell.angle_beta   90.00
_cell.angle_gamma   90.00
#
_symmetry.space_group_name_H-M   'P 1'
#
loop_
_entity.id
_entity.type
_entity.pdbx_description
1 polymer ?
#
loop_
_entity_poly.entity_id
_entity_poly.type
_entity_poly.pdbx_seq_one_letter_code
_entity_poly.pdbx_strand_id
1 'polypeptide(L)'
;MTVHNLTTRTGSIVLLGAFTDPADRDRWSTVTGWARGHDVELVDTCSEDALVVIATDDVLDGLCTPDEAQTLQEVRRRGIPCVGLDDAARELSCLHRPTR
;
A
#
# COMPACT_ATOMS: atom_id res chain seq x y z
N MET A 1 30.78 5.85 13.08
CA MET A 1 29.96 5.03 13.99
C MET A 1 28.51 5.42 13.74
N THR A 2 27.92 4.88 12.67
CA THR A 2 26.56 5.21 12.22
C THR A 2 25.60 4.31 12.99
N VAL A 3 24.87 4.90 13.93
CA VAL A 3 23.74 4.26 14.57
C VAL A 3 22.63 4.12 13.54
N HIS A 4 22.59 3.00 12.83
CA HIS A 4 21.37 2.59 12.15
C HIS A 4 20.36 2.28 13.24
N ASN A 5 19.51 3.25 13.53
CA ASN A 5 18.34 3.05 14.35
C ASN A 5 17.43 2.11 13.55
N LEU A 6 17.66 0.80 13.67
CA LEU A 6 16.78 -0.26 13.19
C LEU A 6 15.53 -0.22 14.09
N THR A 7 14.75 0.86 14.02
CA THR A 7 13.32 0.73 14.25
C THR A 7 12.86 -0.29 13.22
N THR A 8 12.51 -1.48 13.68
CA THR A 8 12.00 -2.61 12.90
C THR A 8 10.76 -2.20 12.11
N ARG A 9 10.92 -1.43 11.02
CA ARG A 9 9.83 -1.15 10.10
C ARG A 9 9.48 -2.46 9.40
N THR A 10 8.24 -2.87 9.54
CA THR A 10 7.79 -4.22 9.13
C THR A 10 7.36 -4.25 7.66
N GLY A 11 7.12 -3.09 7.05
CA GLY A 11 6.83 -2.92 5.62
C GLY A 11 6.14 -1.59 5.34
N SER A 12 5.77 -1.38 4.07
CA SER A 12 4.96 -0.25 3.64
C SER A 12 3.79 -0.69 2.73
N ILE A 13 2.71 0.09 2.74
CA ILE A 13 1.63 0.01 1.75
C ILE A 13 1.74 1.25 0.88
N VAL A 14 1.85 1.04 -0.43
CA VAL A 14 1.93 2.14 -1.39
C VAL A 14 0.53 2.54 -1.83
N LEU A 15 0.24 3.84 -1.82
CA LEU A 15 -1.03 4.42 -2.18
C LEU A 15 -0.91 5.14 -3.52
N LEU A 16 -1.76 4.79 -4.47
CA LEU A 16 -1.81 5.45 -5.77
C LEU A 16 -3.22 5.99 -6.04
N GLY A 17 -3.32 7.24 -6.50
CA GLY A 17 -4.58 7.92 -6.71
C GLY A 17 -5.05 8.75 -5.51
N ALA A 18 -6.10 9.52 -5.75
CA ALA A 18 -6.67 10.44 -4.77
C ALA A 18 -7.86 9.80 -4.04
N PHE A 19 -7.62 9.28 -2.82
CA PHE A 19 -8.65 8.74 -1.92
C PHE A 19 -9.49 9.85 -1.26
N THR A 20 -10.20 10.61 -2.09
CA THR A 20 -11.00 11.77 -1.65
C THR A 20 -12.50 11.50 -1.63
N ASP A 21 -12.95 10.36 -2.16
CA ASP A 21 -14.36 9.98 -2.16
C ASP A 21 -14.83 9.65 -0.73
N PRO A 22 -15.85 10.34 -0.20
CA PRO A 22 -16.40 10.03 1.12
C PRO A 22 -17.00 8.62 1.21
N ALA A 23 -17.43 8.01 0.11
CA ALA A 23 -17.95 6.64 0.06
C ALA A 23 -16.88 5.59 0.43
N ASP A 24 -15.60 5.94 0.28
CA ASP A 24 -14.49 5.04 0.56
C ASP A 24 -14.02 5.06 2.02
N ARG A 25 -14.63 5.91 2.86
CA ARG A 25 -14.21 6.13 4.26
C ARG A 25 -14.10 4.83 5.06
N ASP A 26 -15.07 3.93 4.93
CA ASP A 26 -15.09 2.68 5.72
C ASP A 26 -13.99 1.72 5.27
N ARG A 27 -13.76 1.61 3.95
CA ARG A 27 -12.66 0.83 3.38
C ARG A 27 -11.31 1.41 3.80
N TRP A 28 -11.20 2.74 3.77
CA TRP A 28 -10.01 3.45 4.21
C TRP A 28 -9.72 3.26 5.71
N SER A 29 -10.76 3.26 6.55
CA SER A 29 -10.63 2.94 7.97
C SER A 29 -10.10 1.52 8.20
N THR A 30 -10.43 0.58 7.31
CA THR A 30 -9.93 -0.80 7.39
C THR A 30 -8.44 -0.86 7.06
N VAL A 31 -8.01 -0.22 5.98
CA VAL A 31 -6.59 -0.17 5.56
C VAL A 31 -5.74 0.52 6.63
N THR A 32 -6.15 1.70 7.08
CA THR A 32 -5.43 2.47 8.11
C THR A 32 -5.39 1.74 9.47
N GLY A 33 -6.49 1.08 9.84
CA GLY A 33 -6.56 0.26 11.05
C GLY A 33 -5.61 -0.93 11.02
N TRP A 34 -5.56 -1.65 9.90
CA TRP A 34 -4.63 -2.75 9.70
C TRP A 34 -3.17 -2.27 9.73
N ALA A 35 -2.84 -1.22 8.98
CA ALA A 35 -1.48 -0.68 8.92
C ALA A 35 -0.95 -0.29 10.31
N ARG A 36 -1.80 0.40 11.10
CA ARG A 36 -1.50 0.76 12.49
C ARG A 36 -1.35 -0.45 13.41
N GLY A 37 -2.15 -1.49 13.22
CA GLY A 37 -2.06 -2.73 14.01
C GLY A 37 -0.79 -3.54 13.75
N HIS A 38 -0.19 -3.39 12.57
CA HIS A 38 0.96 -4.16 12.10
C HIS A 38 2.28 -3.37 12.00
N ASP A 39 2.32 -2.12 12.47
CA ASP A 39 3.48 -1.22 12.36
C ASP A 39 3.97 -1.07 10.89
N VAL A 40 2.99 -0.90 9.99
CA VAL A 40 3.20 -0.72 8.55
C VAL A 40 2.90 0.74 8.18
N GLU A 41 3.79 1.32 7.39
CA GLU A 41 3.68 2.72 6.96
C GLU A 41 2.83 2.83 5.68
N LEU A 42 2.00 3.87 5.59
CA LEU A 42 1.30 4.23 4.37
C LEU A 42 2.13 5.28 3.63
N VAL A 43 2.52 5.01 2.39
CA VAL A 43 3.40 5.87 1.60
C VAL A 43 2.83 6.09 0.19
N ASP A 44 3.17 7.20 -0.45
CA ASP A 44 2.81 7.49 -1.85
C ASP A 44 3.88 7.00 -2.85
N THR A 45 5.06 6.62 -2.35
CA THR A 45 6.21 6.22 -3.16
C THR A 45 6.60 4.77 -2.86
N CYS A 46 6.87 3.98 -3.90
CA CYS A 46 7.28 2.59 -3.73
C CYS A 46 8.70 2.48 -3.14
N SER A 47 8.82 1.83 -1.99
CA SER A 47 10.08 1.51 -1.31
C SER A 47 10.39 0.00 -1.41
N GLU A 48 11.62 -0.39 -1.05
CA GLU A 48 12.04 -1.80 -1.08
C GLU A 48 11.18 -2.70 -0.16
N ASP A 49 10.60 -2.15 0.90
CA ASP A 49 9.77 -2.89 1.87
C ASP A 49 8.26 -2.86 1.56
N ALA A 50 7.87 -2.48 0.34
CA ALA A 50 6.47 -2.43 -0.09
C ALA A 50 5.83 -3.83 -0.12
N LEU A 51 4.75 -3.98 0.66
CA LEU A 51 4.00 -5.24 0.82
C LEU A 51 2.89 -5.37 -0.23
N VAL A 52 2.18 -4.27 -0.48
CA VAL A 52 1.04 -4.20 -1.42
C VAL A 52 0.87 -2.76 -1.87
N VAL A 53 0.35 -2.59 -3.08
CA VAL A 53 -0.09 -1.31 -3.63
C VAL A 53 -1.61 -1.28 -3.62
N ILE A 54 -2.18 -0.22 -3.05
CA ILE A 54 -3.61 0.08 -3.10
C ILE A 54 -3.78 1.26 -4.03
N ALA A 55 -4.51 1.03 -5.12
CA ALA A 55 -4.80 2.03 -6.13
C ALA A 55 -6.30 2.37 -6.15
N THR A 56 -6.65 3.58 -6.55
CA THR A 56 -8.03 3.91 -6.93
C THR A 56 -8.40 3.22 -8.25
N ASP A 57 -9.70 3.04 -8.50
CA ASP A 57 -10.18 2.47 -9.76
C ASP A 57 -9.71 3.29 -10.98
N ASP A 58 -9.69 4.62 -10.87
CA ASP A 58 -9.12 5.51 -11.89
C ASP A 58 -7.69 5.11 -12.27
N VAL A 59 -6.83 4.90 -11.28
CA VAL A 59 -5.43 4.52 -11.51
C VAL A 59 -5.34 3.13 -12.15
N LEU A 60 -6.20 2.19 -11.74
CA LEU A 60 -6.27 0.85 -12.32
C LEU A 60 -6.79 0.85 -13.76
N ASP A 61 -7.71 1.77 -14.08
CA ASP A 61 -8.25 2.03 -15.42
C ASP A 61 -7.29 2.85 -16.30
N GLY A 62 -6.13 3.25 -15.75
CA GLY A 62 -5.06 3.95 -16.47
C GLY A 62 -5.19 5.47 -16.44
N LEU A 63 -6.16 6.04 -15.72
CA LEU A 63 -6.26 7.46 -15.39
C LEU A 63 -5.28 7.78 -14.25
N CYS A 64 -4.00 7.74 -14.58
CA CYS A 64 -2.91 7.94 -13.64
C CYS A 64 -1.94 9.04 -14.11
N THR A 65 -1.28 9.66 -13.15
CA THR A 65 -0.16 10.56 -13.37
C THR A 65 1.07 9.79 -13.86
N PRO A 66 2.07 10.46 -14.47
CA PRO A 66 3.32 9.82 -14.89
C PRO A 66 4.07 9.12 -13.74
N ASP A 67 4.05 9.69 -12.53
CA ASP A 67 4.68 9.11 -11.34
C ASP A 67 3.95 7.86 -10.85
N GLU A 68 2.61 7.87 -10.85
CA GLU A 68 1.81 6.68 -10.52
C GLU A 68 2.02 5.57 -11.56
N ALA A 69 2.07 5.91 -12.85
CA ALA A 69 2.37 4.96 -13.93
C ALA A 69 3.76 4.34 -13.77
N GLN A 70 4.77 5.15 -13.40
CA GLN A 70 6.12 4.67 -13.13
C GLN A 70 6.13 3.73 -11.92
N THR A 71 5.42 4.10 -10.85
CA THR A 71 5.30 3.29 -9.64
C THR A 71 4.61 1.96 -9.95
N LEU A 72 3.52 1.96 -10.75
CA LEU A 72 2.84 0.76 -11.23
C LEU A 72 3.77 -0.16 -12.04
N GLN A 73 4.61 0.40 -12.91
CA GLN A 73 5.58 -0.40 -13.66
C GLN A 73 6.62 -1.05 -12.74
N GLU A 74 7.10 -0.31 -11.75
CA GLU A 74 8.10 -0.81 -10.82
C GLU A 74 7.54 -1.91 -9.91
N VAL A 75 6.35 -1.71 -9.34
CA VAL A 75 5.71 -2.72 -8.46
C VAL A 75 5.38 -4.00 -9.24
N ARG A 76 4.95 -3.87 -10.51
CA ARG A 76 4.74 -5.01 -11.42
C ARG A 76 6.04 -5.75 -11.71
N ARG A 77 7.14 -5.04 -12.00
CA ARG A 77 8.46 -5.65 -12.21
C ARG A 77 8.90 -6.44 -10.98
N ARG A 78 8.59 -5.93 -9.78
CA ARG A 78 8.94 -6.54 -8.49
C ARG A 78 7.98 -7.65 -8.04
N GLY A 79 6.86 -7.85 -8.75
CA GLY A 79 5.84 -8.84 -8.39
C GLY A 79 5.05 -8.49 -7.13
N ILE A 80 5.03 -7.21 -6.75
CA ILE A 80 4.24 -6.73 -5.61
C ILE A 80 2.76 -6.70 -6.03
N PRO A 81 1.83 -7.25 -5.22
CA PRO A 81 0.40 -7.18 -5.51
C PRO A 81 -0.07 -5.73 -5.62
N CYS A 82 -0.90 -5.46 -6.62
CA CYS A 82 -1.53 -4.16 -6.84
C CYS A 82 -3.03 -4.38 -6.95
N VAL A 83 -3.80 -3.80 -6.03
CA VAL A 83 -5.25 -4.01 -5.92
C VAL A 83 -6.02 -2.71 -5.71
N GLY A 84 -7.31 -2.76 -6.02
CA GLY A 84 -8.24 -1.68 -5.71
C GLY A 84 -8.55 -1.61 -4.21
N LEU A 85 -9.12 -0.49 -3.77
CA LEU A 85 -9.53 -0.31 -2.39
C LEU A 85 -10.61 -1.33 -1.95
N ASP A 86 -11.47 -1.78 -2.85
CA ASP A 86 -12.46 -2.84 -2.60
C ASP A 86 -11.84 -4.19 -2.25
N ASP A 87 -10.71 -4.54 -2.90
CA ASP A 87 -10.00 -5.80 -2.67
C ASP A 87 -8.97 -5.70 -1.53
N ALA A 88 -8.63 -4.49 -1.09
CA ALA A 88 -7.56 -4.24 -0.12
C ALA A 88 -7.75 -5.04 1.18
N ALA A 89 -8.96 -5.09 1.73
CA ALA A 89 -9.22 -5.84 2.97
C ALA A 89 -8.92 -7.34 2.83
N ARG A 90 -9.20 -7.92 1.65
CA ARG A 90 -8.90 -9.32 1.36
C ARG A 90 -7.39 -9.52 1.26
N GLU A 91 -6.69 -8.68 0.50
CA GLU A 91 -5.24 -8.78 0.36
C GLU A 91 -4.51 -8.63 1.70
N LEU A 92 -4.89 -7.64 2.52
CA LEU A 92 -4.33 -7.42 3.85
C LEU A 92 -4.57 -8.61 4.79
N SER A 93 -5.69 -9.31 4.64
CA SER A 93 -5.97 -10.53 5.40
C SER A 93 -5.03 -11.68 5.01
N CYS A 94 -4.64 -11.78 3.74
CA CYS A 94 -3.67 -12.76 3.24
C CYS A 94 -2.22 -12.44 3.66
N LEU A 95 -1.90 -11.17 3.92
CA LEU A 95 -0.60 -10.73 4.42
C LEU A 95 -0.35 -11.08 5.90
N HIS A 96 -1.21 -11.89 6.52
CA HIS A 96 -1.07 -12.31 7.92
C HIS A 96 0.34 -12.86 8.19
N ARG A 97 1.17 -12.05 8.84
CA ARG A 97 2.39 -12.55 9.48
C ARG A 97 1.90 -13.38 10.67
N PRO A 98 2.22 -14.68 10.77
CA PRO A 98 1.97 -15.40 12.02
C PRO A 98 2.74 -14.67 13.11
N THR A 99 1.99 -14.09 14.06
CA THR A 99 2.53 -13.58 15.31
C THR A 99 3.22 -14.75 15.99
N ARG A 100 4.54 -14.63 16.14
CA ARG A 100 5.33 -15.56 16.94
C ARG A 100 4.94 -15.49 18.40
#